data_AF-A0A0D2UAG4-F1
#
_entry.id   AF-A0A0D2UAG4-F1
#
_cell.length_a   1.000
_cell.length_b   1.000
_cell.length_c   1.000
_cell.angle_alpha   90.00
_cell.angle_beta   90.00
_cell.angle_gamma   90.00
#
_symmetry.space_group_name_H-M   'P 1'
#
loop_
_entity.id
_entity.type
_entity.pdbx_description
1 polymer ?
#
loop_
_entity_poly.entity_id
_entity_poly.type
_entity_poly.pdbx_seq_one_letter_code
_entity_poly.pdbx_strand_id
1 'polypeptide(L)'
;MGEDAGKGLECPKLMDGKGNSGNGSEKVIPSCCLKARASAPELEAKCHSTVVSGWFSESQSSSDDAGKMVYFNNPMWPGEAHSLKVESILFKEKSDYQEVLVFESSTYGKVLVLDGIVQLTEKDECAYQEMIAHLPLCSIPSPKTVLVVGGGDGGVLREISRHSSVEHIDICEIDKMVIDVSKKFFPELAVGFEDPRVDLHVGDAIEFLRHAPKGKYDAIIVDSSDPVLLKSL
;
A
#
# COMPACT_ATOMS: atom_id res chain seq x y z
N MET A 1 -43.11 -23.90 -36.60
CA MET A 1 -41.89 -23.56 -37.38
C MET A 1 -41.57 -22.11 -37.09
N GLY A 2 -40.55 -21.69 -36.36
CA GLY A 2 -39.54 -22.35 -35.54
C GLY A 2 -38.99 -21.28 -34.57
N GLU A 3 -38.47 -21.75 -33.44
CA GLU A 3 -37.72 -21.02 -32.42
C GLU A 3 -36.33 -20.62 -32.94
N ASP A 4 -35.72 -19.57 -32.40
CA ASP A 4 -34.31 -19.68 -31.99
C ASP A 4 -34.03 -18.80 -30.76
N ALA A 5 -33.39 -19.45 -29.79
CA ALA A 5 -33.18 -19.03 -28.42
C ALA A 5 -31.68 -18.78 -28.18
N GLY A 6 -31.39 -18.05 -27.10
CA GLY A 6 -30.03 -17.68 -26.72
C GLY A 6 -29.10 -18.88 -26.53
N LYS A 7 -27.86 -18.73 -27.01
CA LYS A 7 -26.76 -19.63 -26.68
C LYS A 7 -26.13 -19.21 -25.35
N GLY A 8 -26.50 -19.92 -24.28
CA GLY A 8 -25.68 -20.05 -23.10
C GLY A 8 -24.51 -21.00 -23.38
N LEU A 9 -23.31 -20.64 -22.92
CA LEU A 9 -22.14 -21.52 -22.92
C LEU A 9 -22.20 -22.43 -21.69
N GLU A 10 -22.29 -23.73 -21.94
CA GLU A 10 -22.36 -24.81 -20.94
C GLU A 10 -21.03 -25.00 -20.19
N CYS A 11 -21.13 -25.36 -18.91
CA CYS A 11 -20.02 -25.86 -18.09
C CYS A 11 -19.73 -27.34 -18.38
N PRO A 12 -18.45 -27.80 -18.40
CA PRO A 12 -18.14 -29.21 -18.59
C PRO A 12 -18.51 -30.09 -17.39
N LYS A 13 -19.02 -31.28 -17.67
CA LYS A 13 -19.43 -32.32 -16.72
C LYS A 13 -18.24 -32.87 -15.92
N LEU A 14 -18.38 -32.96 -14.59
CA LEU A 14 -17.52 -33.77 -13.73
C LEU A 14 -17.85 -35.26 -13.89
N MET A 15 -16.82 -36.09 -14.04
CA MET A 15 -16.91 -37.55 -13.97
C MET A 15 -16.90 -38.02 -12.50
N ASP A 16 -17.77 -38.99 -12.22
CA ASP A 16 -17.90 -39.69 -10.94
C ASP A 16 -16.64 -40.48 -10.55
N GLY A 17 -16.19 -40.30 -9.31
CA GLY A 17 -15.21 -41.15 -8.63
C GLY A 17 -15.55 -41.24 -7.14
N LYS A 18 -16.05 -42.41 -6.72
CA LYS A 18 -16.45 -42.72 -5.33
C LYS A 18 -15.25 -42.78 -4.37
N GLY A 19 -15.39 -42.06 -3.25
CA GLY A 19 -15.06 -42.52 -1.90
C GLY A 19 -13.71 -42.11 -1.31
N ASN A 20 -13.71 -41.21 -0.31
CA ASN A 20 -13.63 -41.60 1.12
C ASN A 20 -13.83 -40.37 2.02
N SER A 21 -14.46 -40.58 3.18
CA SER A 21 -14.95 -39.57 4.11
C SER A 21 -13.84 -38.85 4.87
N GLY A 22 -13.85 -37.53 4.85
CA GLY A 22 -13.05 -36.65 5.70
C GLY A 22 -13.74 -35.30 5.82
N ASN A 23 -14.53 -35.12 6.87
CA ASN A 23 -15.38 -33.96 7.08
C ASN A 23 -14.53 -32.79 7.62
N GLY A 24 -14.13 -31.87 6.74
CA GLY A 24 -13.53 -30.60 7.08
C GLY A 24 -13.78 -29.64 5.93
N SER A 25 -14.72 -28.71 6.09
CA SER A 25 -14.91 -27.64 5.12
C SER A 25 -13.64 -26.78 5.09
N GLU A 26 -12.75 -26.99 4.13
CA GLU A 26 -11.70 -26.03 3.83
C GLU A 26 -12.39 -24.73 3.42
N LYS A 27 -12.42 -23.76 4.35
CA LYS A 27 -12.85 -22.40 4.03
C LYS A 27 -11.87 -21.88 2.98
N VAL A 28 -12.35 -21.65 1.77
CA VAL A 28 -11.59 -20.99 0.71
C VAL A 28 -11.16 -19.63 1.25
N ILE A 29 -9.87 -19.49 1.49
CA ILE A 29 -9.27 -18.25 1.99
C ILE A 29 -9.37 -17.21 0.87
N PRO A 30 -9.90 -16.00 1.13
CA PRO A 30 -9.92 -14.92 0.14
C PRO A 30 -8.52 -14.69 -0.45
N SER A 31 -8.44 -14.35 -1.74
CA SER A 31 -7.15 -14.20 -2.43
C SER A 31 -6.23 -13.17 -1.77
N CYS A 32 -6.78 -12.11 -1.16
CA CYS A 32 -6.01 -11.15 -0.35
C CYS A 32 -5.35 -11.81 0.87
N CYS A 33 -6.07 -12.67 1.58
CA CYS A 33 -5.56 -13.41 2.73
C CYS A 33 -4.54 -14.51 2.37
N LEU A 34 -4.47 -14.94 1.10
CA LEU A 34 -3.43 -15.86 0.62
C LEU A 34 -2.06 -15.18 0.52
N LYS A 35 -2.03 -13.87 0.22
CA LYS A 35 -0.78 -13.08 0.16
C LYS A 35 -0.14 -12.93 1.56
N ALA A 36 -0.96 -12.83 2.61
CA ALA A 36 -0.52 -12.61 3.99
C ALA A 36 0.04 -13.83 4.74
N ARG A 37 0.37 -14.95 4.07
CA ARG A 37 0.97 -16.12 4.75
C ARG A 37 2.38 -15.80 5.26
N ALA A 38 2.57 -15.92 6.57
CA ALA A 38 3.87 -15.82 7.21
C ALA A 38 4.80 -16.94 6.70
N SER A 39 6.00 -16.56 6.25
CA SER A 39 7.04 -17.52 5.86
C SER A 39 7.64 -18.16 7.12
N ALA A 40 8.08 -19.42 7.02
CA ALA A 40 8.83 -20.04 8.12
C ALA A 40 10.15 -19.27 8.35
N PRO A 41 10.57 -19.02 9.60
CA PRO A 41 11.83 -18.35 9.87
C PRO A 41 13.01 -19.20 9.37
N GLU A 42 13.93 -18.59 8.62
CA GLU A 42 15.18 -19.23 8.20
C GLU A 42 16.18 -19.27 9.36
N LEU A 43 16.75 -20.45 9.62
CA LEU A 43 17.68 -20.70 10.74
C LEU A 43 19.09 -20.10 10.55
N GLU A 44 19.45 -19.67 9.34
CA GLU A 44 20.80 -19.20 9.02
C GLU A 44 20.80 -17.95 8.12
N ALA A 45 20.10 -16.88 8.53
CA ALA A 45 20.27 -15.58 7.91
C ALA A 45 21.67 -15.01 8.24
N LYS A 46 22.68 -15.34 7.43
CA LYS A 46 23.97 -14.64 7.46
C LYS A 46 23.77 -13.26 6.81
N CYS A 47 23.83 -12.20 7.62
CA CYS A 47 23.82 -10.83 7.13
C CYS A 47 24.90 -10.63 6.05
N HIS A 48 24.48 -10.16 4.88
CA HIS A 48 25.37 -9.62 3.87
C HIS A 48 26.11 -8.39 4.44
N SER A 49 27.30 -8.06 3.95
CA SER A 49 28.13 -6.97 4.51
C SER A 49 27.49 -5.56 4.41
N THR A 50 26.41 -5.43 3.64
CA THR A 50 25.56 -4.23 3.56
C THR A 50 24.35 -4.26 4.49
N VAL A 51 24.14 -5.34 5.24
CA VAL A 51 23.12 -5.46 6.30
C VAL A 51 23.78 -5.10 7.64
N VAL A 52 24.00 -3.80 7.85
CA VAL A 52 23.92 -3.26 9.21
C VAL A 52 22.43 -3.07 9.44
N SER A 53 21.84 -3.90 10.31
CA SER A 53 20.42 -3.93 10.74
C SER A 53 19.44 -3.29 9.75
N GLY A 54 18.59 -4.10 9.13
CA GLY A 54 17.56 -3.61 8.22
C GLY A 54 16.93 -2.31 8.70
N TRP A 55 16.68 -1.41 7.74
CA TRP A 55 16.12 -0.05 7.82
C TRP A 55 17.10 1.12 7.55
N PHE A 56 18.41 0.85 7.45
CA PHE A 56 19.50 1.77 7.04
C PHE A 56 19.79 2.97 7.97
N SER A 57 21.08 3.14 8.29
CA SER A 57 21.71 4.44 8.60
C SER A 57 23.17 4.38 8.17
N GLU A 58 23.64 5.45 7.50
CA GLU A 58 25.06 5.68 7.23
C GLU A 58 25.73 6.26 8.49
N SER A 59 26.89 5.73 8.87
CA SER A 59 27.66 6.23 9.99
C SER A 59 28.37 7.54 9.62
N GLN A 60 28.05 8.66 10.29
CA GLN A 60 29.03 9.74 10.42
C GLN A 60 29.83 9.53 11.70
N SER A 61 31.07 9.08 11.53
CA SER A 61 32.05 9.11 12.60
C SER A 61 32.49 10.55 12.83
N SER A 62 31.92 11.21 13.84
CA SER A 62 32.66 12.28 14.52
C SER A 62 33.40 11.64 15.68
N SER A 63 34.71 11.85 15.69
CA SER A 63 35.65 11.34 16.67
C SER A 63 35.27 11.79 18.07
N ASP A 64 34.76 10.87 18.88
CA ASP A 64 35.02 10.82 20.32
C ASP A 64 34.71 9.42 20.86
N ASP A 65 35.41 9.12 21.94
CA ASP A 65 35.78 7.84 22.54
C ASP A 65 34.68 6.76 22.70
N ALA A 66 35.10 5.48 22.58
CA ALA A 66 34.31 4.24 22.68
C ALA A 66 33.11 4.12 21.71
N GLY A 67 33.36 3.54 20.54
CA GLY A 67 32.40 3.27 19.46
C GLY A 67 31.15 2.49 19.87
N LYS A 68 30.19 3.20 20.45
CA LYS A 68 28.81 2.73 20.64
C LYS A 68 28.14 2.84 19.27
N MET A 69 27.84 1.72 18.63
CA MET A 69 26.92 1.73 17.48
C MET A 69 25.58 2.31 17.96
N VAL A 70 25.29 3.54 17.55
CA VAL A 70 23.99 4.17 17.77
C VAL A 70 23.16 3.88 16.54
N TYR A 71 22.17 3.01 16.68
CA TYR A 71 21.13 2.86 15.68
C TYR A 71 20.21 4.08 15.81
N PHE A 72 20.08 4.88 14.77
CA PHE A 72 19.02 5.87 14.69
C PHE A 72 17.75 5.12 14.28
N ASN A 73 17.10 4.50 15.27
CA ASN A 73 15.69 4.14 15.08
C ASN A 73 14.91 5.42 14.83
N ASN A 74 13.90 5.37 13.97
CA ASN A 74 12.93 6.44 13.89
C ASN A 74 12.47 6.77 15.33
N PRO A 75 12.52 8.05 15.76
CA PRO A 75 12.18 8.44 17.13
C PRO A 75 10.75 8.05 17.54
N MET A 76 9.88 7.73 16.58
CA MET A 76 8.52 7.26 16.82
C MET A 76 8.44 5.86 17.46
N TRP A 77 9.43 4.99 17.26
CA TRP A 77 9.46 3.63 17.84
C TRP A 77 10.85 3.28 18.41
N PRO A 78 11.21 3.88 19.57
CA PRO A 78 12.52 3.68 20.17
C PRO A 78 12.70 2.25 20.68
N GLY A 79 13.83 1.62 20.36
CA GLY A 79 14.20 0.29 20.87
C GLY A 79 13.73 -0.89 20.03
N GLU A 80 12.97 -0.65 18.96
CA GLU A 80 12.51 -1.68 18.03
C GLU A 80 12.72 -1.31 16.56
N ALA A 81 12.82 -2.31 15.71
CA ALA A 81 12.82 -2.17 14.25
C ALA A 81 12.27 -3.47 13.64
N HIS A 82 11.45 -3.36 12.60
CA HIS A 82 11.21 -4.50 11.71
C HIS A 82 12.49 -4.71 10.87
N SER A 83 12.62 -5.73 10.02
CA SER A 83 13.75 -5.85 9.10
C SER A 83 13.33 -6.72 7.93
N LEU A 84 13.54 -6.20 6.71
CA LEU A 84 13.26 -6.92 5.47
C LEU A 84 14.59 -7.16 4.74
N LYS A 85 14.78 -8.37 4.23
CA LYS A 85 15.95 -8.69 3.40
C LYS A 85 15.74 -8.08 2.01
N VAL A 86 16.70 -7.25 1.60
CA VAL A 86 16.71 -6.56 0.30
C VAL A 86 17.38 -7.44 -0.74
N GLU A 87 16.68 -7.72 -1.84
CA GLU A 87 17.26 -8.39 -3.02
C GLU A 87 17.89 -7.37 -3.98
N SER A 88 17.20 -6.27 -4.25
CA SER A 88 17.73 -5.20 -5.10
C SER A 88 17.07 -3.85 -4.82
N ILE A 89 17.81 -2.76 -4.98
CA ILE A 89 17.27 -1.39 -4.94
C ILE A 89 16.81 -1.04 -6.35
N LEU A 90 15.54 -0.66 -6.50
CA LEU A 90 14.91 -0.34 -7.78
C LEU A 90 14.89 1.16 -8.06
N PHE A 91 14.77 1.97 -7.01
CA PHE A 91 14.76 3.43 -7.08
C PHE A 91 15.21 4.01 -5.74
N LYS A 92 16.01 5.07 -5.76
CA LYS A 92 16.34 5.85 -4.56
C LYS A 92 16.66 7.28 -4.96
N GLU A 93 15.78 8.22 -4.63
CA GLU A 93 16.00 9.64 -4.85
C GLU A 93 15.38 10.46 -3.71
N LYS A 94 15.69 11.75 -3.67
CA LYS A 94 15.10 12.70 -2.74
C LYS A 94 14.28 13.71 -3.53
N SER A 95 12.99 13.83 -3.21
CA SER A 95 12.10 14.87 -3.75
C SER A 95 12.26 16.18 -2.97
N ASP A 96 11.44 17.17 -3.32
CA ASP A 96 11.34 18.41 -2.54
C ASP A 96 10.78 18.18 -1.12
N TYR A 97 10.16 17.02 -0.88
CA TYR A 97 9.47 16.69 0.37
C TYR A 97 10.18 15.64 1.21
N GLN A 98 10.65 14.55 0.59
CA GLN A 98 11.13 13.36 1.31
C GLN A 98 12.13 12.51 0.50
N GLU A 99 12.85 11.62 1.17
CA GLU A 99 13.57 10.53 0.50
C GLU A 99 12.57 9.44 0.06
N VAL A 100 12.58 9.08 -1.22
CA VAL A 100 11.74 8.04 -1.82
C VAL A 100 12.62 6.86 -2.22
N LEU A 101 12.36 5.70 -1.64
CA LEU A 101 13.08 4.46 -1.89
C LEU A 101 12.09 3.36 -2.31
N VAL A 102 12.43 2.64 -3.38
CA VAL A 102 11.77 1.39 -3.77
C VAL A 102 12.81 0.29 -3.86
N PHE A 103 12.53 -0.83 -3.22
CA PHE A 103 13.36 -2.03 -3.32
C PHE A 103 12.52 -3.30 -3.46
N GLU A 104 13.13 -4.33 -4.04
CA GLU A 104 12.59 -5.69 -4.04
C GLU A 104 13.04 -6.41 -2.78
N SER A 105 12.11 -6.94 -2.00
CA SER A 105 12.40 -7.75 -0.82
C SER A 105 12.34 -9.24 -1.14
N SER A 106 13.05 -10.07 -0.36
CA SER A 106 13.06 -11.52 -0.60
C SER A 106 11.70 -12.19 -0.42
N THR A 107 10.83 -11.66 0.45
CA THR A 107 9.62 -12.36 0.90
C THR A 107 8.36 -11.49 1.00
N TYR A 108 8.45 -10.19 0.75
CA TYR A 108 7.35 -9.21 0.85
C TYR A 108 7.04 -8.51 -0.49
N GLY A 109 7.70 -8.91 -1.58
CA GLY A 109 7.60 -8.26 -2.89
C GLY A 109 8.31 -6.91 -2.90
N LYS A 110 7.83 -5.99 -3.73
CA LYS A 110 8.30 -4.60 -3.74
C LYS A 110 7.83 -3.84 -2.50
N VAL A 111 8.67 -2.92 -2.05
CA VAL A 111 8.47 -2.12 -0.86
C VAL A 111 8.68 -0.66 -1.19
N LEU A 112 7.73 0.20 -0.83
CA LEU A 112 7.87 1.66 -0.88
C LEU A 112 8.26 2.17 0.50
N VAL A 113 9.28 3.00 0.55
CA VAL A 113 9.80 3.62 1.76
C VAL A 113 9.90 5.13 1.55
N LEU A 114 9.36 5.88 2.50
CA LEU A 114 9.42 7.35 2.54
C LEU A 114 10.13 7.78 3.82
N ASP A 115 11.20 8.58 3.70
CA ASP A 115 12.05 9.02 4.83
C ASP A 115 12.47 7.88 5.77
N GLY A 116 12.77 6.72 5.19
CA GLY A 116 13.18 5.53 5.93
C GLY A 116 12.03 4.76 6.58
N ILE A 117 10.77 5.14 6.35
CA ILE A 117 9.58 4.46 6.87
C ILE A 117 8.89 3.68 5.75
N VAL A 118 8.71 2.36 5.94
CA VAL A 118 7.92 1.54 5.01
C VAL A 118 6.48 2.04 5.00
N GLN A 119 6.01 2.43 3.82
CA GLN A 119 4.63 2.85 3.60
C GLN A 119 3.76 1.67 3.14
N LEU A 120 4.31 0.80 2.29
CA LEU A 120 3.61 -0.41 1.85
C LEU A 120 4.57 -1.51 1.41
N THR A 121 4.07 -2.74 1.42
CA THR A 121 4.62 -3.87 0.65
C THR A 121 3.53 -4.54 -0.17
N GLU A 122 3.88 -5.11 -1.32
CA GLU A 122 2.91 -5.82 -2.18
C GLU A 122 2.22 -7.01 -1.49
N LYS A 123 2.85 -7.57 -0.46
CA LYS A 123 2.39 -8.75 0.24
C LYS A 123 1.22 -8.47 1.19
N ASP A 124 1.21 -7.32 1.84
CA ASP A 124 0.27 -7.00 2.91
C ASP A 124 -0.50 -5.67 2.72
N GLU A 125 -0.25 -4.92 1.64
CA GLU A 125 -0.98 -3.69 1.29
C GLU A 125 -2.50 -3.85 1.40
N CYS A 126 -3.04 -5.01 0.99
CA CYS A 126 -4.48 -5.24 0.96
C CYS A 126 -5.12 -5.05 2.34
N ALA A 127 -4.42 -5.40 3.41
CA ALA A 127 -4.96 -5.27 4.77
C ALA A 127 -5.18 -3.80 5.13
N TYR A 128 -4.26 -2.92 4.76
CA TYR A 128 -4.38 -1.49 5.03
C TYR A 128 -5.36 -0.82 4.06
N GLN A 129 -5.17 -1.05 2.75
CA GLN A 129 -5.94 -0.41 1.68
C GLN A 129 -7.43 -0.75 1.76
N GLU A 130 -7.78 -2.04 1.95
CA GLU A 130 -9.18 -2.45 2.11
C GLU A 130 -9.80 -1.85 3.37
N MET A 131 -9.06 -1.82 4.49
CA MET A 131 -9.61 -1.34 5.75
C MET A 131 -9.84 0.17 5.75
N ILE A 132 -8.87 0.95 5.29
CA ILE A 132 -8.99 2.41 5.31
C ILE A 132 -10.07 2.92 4.33
N ALA A 133 -10.30 2.20 3.22
CA ALA A 133 -11.35 2.53 2.26
C ALA A 133 -12.73 2.00 2.68
N HIS A 134 -12.84 0.71 3.02
CA HIS A 134 -14.14 0.07 3.21
C HIS A 134 -14.78 0.35 4.58
N LEU A 135 -14.00 0.56 5.65
CA LEU A 135 -14.58 0.94 6.94
C LEU A 135 -15.47 2.19 6.85
N PRO A 136 -15.01 3.34 6.33
CA PRO A 136 -15.86 4.52 6.21
C PRO A 136 -16.95 4.35 5.14
N LEU A 137 -16.62 3.82 3.96
CA LEU A 137 -17.56 3.81 2.82
C LEU A 137 -18.70 2.80 2.99
N CYS A 138 -18.49 1.70 3.73
CA CYS A 138 -19.56 0.78 4.09
C CYS A 138 -20.42 1.28 5.27
N SER A 139 -20.00 2.34 5.96
CA SER A 139 -20.70 2.92 7.11
C SER A 139 -21.68 4.04 6.73
N ILE A 140 -21.71 4.45 5.46
CA ILE A 140 -22.59 5.50 4.94
C ILE A 140 -23.39 4.98 3.72
N PRO A 141 -24.66 5.40 3.56
CA PRO A 141 -25.47 4.92 2.44
C PRO A 141 -25.07 5.62 1.13
N SER A 142 -24.67 4.83 0.14
CA SER A 142 -24.44 5.26 -1.25
C SER A 142 -23.55 6.52 -1.39
N PRO A 143 -22.29 6.48 -0.91
CA PRO A 143 -21.35 7.60 -1.07
C PRO A 143 -21.14 7.92 -2.55
N LYS A 144 -21.12 9.21 -2.89
CA LYS A 144 -20.98 9.74 -4.25
C LYS A 144 -19.68 10.49 -4.47
N THR A 145 -19.27 11.32 -3.52
CA THR A 145 -18.07 12.17 -3.67
C THR A 145 -17.11 11.93 -2.50
N VAL A 146 -15.93 11.42 -2.82
CA VAL A 146 -14.90 11.03 -1.84
C VAL A 146 -13.63 11.84 -2.06
N LEU A 147 -12.97 12.25 -0.98
CA LEU A 147 -11.63 12.83 -1.01
C LEU A 147 -10.62 11.86 -0.40
N VAL A 148 -9.50 11.65 -1.07
CA VAL A 148 -8.30 11.02 -0.51
C VAL A 148 -7.24 12.09 -0.30
N VAL A 149 -6.70 12.17 0.91
CA VAL A 149 -5.53 13.00 1.25
C VAL A 149 -4.32 12.08 1.38
N GLY A 150 -3.25 12.36 0.64
CA GLY A 150 -2.13 11.44 0.46
C GLY A 150 -2.49 10.33 -0.53
N GLY A 151 -2.15 9.08 -0.20
CA GLY A 151 -2.48 7.92 -1.02
C GLY A 151 -1.76 7.87 -2.38
N GLY A 152 -0.56 8.44 -2.46
CA GLY A 152 0.24 8.51 -3.68
C GLY A 152 0.57 7.16 -4.34
N ASP A 153 0.37 6.03 -3.65
CA ASP A 153 0.54 4.69 -4.24
C ASP A 153 -0.66 4.23 -5.10
N GLY A 154 -1.85 4.80 -4.89
CA GLY A 154 -3.07 4.51 -5.64
C GLY A 154 -3.89 3.32 -5.14
N GLY A 155 -3.45 2.61 -4.10
CA GLY A 155 -4.17 1.48 -3.49
C GLY A 155 -5.55 1.88 -2.98
N VAL A 156 -5.64 2.99 -2.22
CA VAL A 156 -6.92 3.48 -1.69
C VAL A 156 -7.88 3.78 -2.83
N LEU A 157 -7.40 4.40 -3.93
CA LEU A 157 -8.22 4.70 -5.10
C LEU A 157 -8.80 3.43 -5.72
N ARG A 158 -7.97 2.39 -5.88
CA ARG A 158 -8.40 1.08 -6.38
C ARG A 158 -9.53 0.48 -5.54
N GLU A 159 -9.46 0.63 -4.22
CA GLU A 159 -10.48 0.11 -3.31
C GLU A 159 -11.76 0.97 -3.30
N ILE A 160 -11.64 2.30 -3.35
CA ILE A 160 -12.79 3.21 -3.52
C ILE A 160 -13.52 2.91 -4.84
N SER A 161 -12.78 2.62 -5.91
CA SER A 161 -13.34 2.31 -7.23
C SER A 161 -14.27 1.10 -7.24
N ARG A 162 -14.20 0.21 -6.24
CA ARG A 162 -15.13 -0.92 -6.09
C ARG A 162 -16.55 -0.50 -5.71
N HIS A 163 -16.74 0.71 -5.17
CA HIS A 163 -18.04 1.24 -4.80
C HIS A 163 -18.71 1.87 -6.02
N SER A 164 -19.73 1.21 -6.55
CA SER A 164 -20.46 1.65 -7.74
C SER A 164 -21.29 2.92 -7.54
N SER A 165 -21.59 3.30 -6.29
CA SER A 165 -22.27 4.56 -5.98
C SER A 165 -21.36 5.77 -6.08
N VAL A 166 -20.04 5.59 -6.00
CA VAL A 166 -19.07 6.69 -6.06
C VAL A 166 -19.04 7.22 -7.49
N GLU A 167 -19.29 8.52 -7.63
CA GLU A 167 -19.37 9.25 -8.88
C GLU A 167 -18.12 10.11 -9.12
N HIS A 168 -17.46 10.57 -8.05
CA HIS A 168 -16.27 11.42 -8.11
C HIS A 168 -15.30 11.13 -6.97
N ILE A 169 -14.00 11.06 -7.29
CA ILE A 169 -12.91 10.81 -6.35
C ILE A 169 -11.87 11.91 -6.55
N ASP A 170 -11.75 12.84 -5.59
CA ASP A 170 -10.61 13.74 -5.56
C ASP A 170 -9.46 13.05 -4.80
N ILE A 171 -8.24 13.16 -5.30
CA ILE A 171 -7.03 12.81 -4.55
C ILE A 171 -6.09 14.01 -4.49
N CYS A 172 -5.58 14.31 -3.30
CA CYS A 172 -4.59 15.35 -3.10
C CYS A 172 -3.31 14.75 -2.50
N GLU A 173 -2.28 14.61 -3.34
CA GLU A 173 -0.96 14.09 -2.97
C GLU A 173 0.06 15.22 -3.18
N ILE A 174 0.88 15.48 -2.16
CA ILE A 174 1.81 16.60 -2.16
C ILE A 174 3.05 16.31 -3.01
N ASP A 175 3.50 15.05 -3.03
CA ASP A 175 4.73 14.63 -3.66
C ASP A 175 4.49 13.87 -4.97
N LYS A 176 4.67 14.58 -6.09
CA LYS A 176 4.56 13.99 -7.43
C LYS A 176 5.51 12.80 -7.64
N MET A 177 6.68 12.79 -6.99
CA MET A 177 7.64 11.69 -7.13
C MET A 177 7.04 10.37 -6.63
N VAL A 178 6.27 10.41 -5.53
CA VAL A 178 5.60 9.22 -4.98
C VAL A 178 4.61 8.65 -5.99
N ILE A 179 3.83 9.49 -6.65
CA ILE A 179 2.87 9.08 -7.69
C ILE A 179 3.59 8.43 -8.87
N ASP A 180 4.62 9.09 -9.39
CA ASP A 180 5.35 8.62 -10.59
C ASP A 180 6.07 7.29 -10.32
N VAL A 181 6.71 7.19 -9.16
CA VAL A 181 7.38 5.97 -8.69
C VAL A 181 6.36 4.85 -8.49
N SER A 182 5.20 5.15 -7.93
CA SER A 182 4.13 4.17 -7.71
C SER A 182 3.56 3.65 -9.02
N LYS A 183 3.27 4.53 -9.98
CA LYS A 183 2.86 4.14 -11.34
C LYS A 183 3.88 3.25 -12.04
N LYS A 184 5.17 3.50 -11.82
CA LYS A 184 6.25 2.75 -12.46
C LYS A 184 6.49 1.38 -11.83
N PHE A 185 6.50 1.29 -10.50
CA PHE A 185 6.95 0.08 -9.80
C PHE A 185 5.80 -0.75 -9.20
N PHE A 186 4.62 -0.16 -8.99
CA PHE A 186 3.47 -0.80 -8.37
C PHE A 186 2.20 -0.67 -9.25
N PRO A 187 2.22 -1.20 -10.49
CA PRO A 187 1.11 -0.99 -11.44
C PRO A 187 -0.23 -1.57 -10.95
N GLU A 188 -0.22 -2.62 -10.12
CA GLU A 188 -1.45 -3.20 -9.55
C GLU A 188 -2.13 -2.29 -8.52
N LEU A 189 -1.38 -1.42 -7.85
CA LEU A 189 -1.91 -0.39 -6.94
C LEU A 189 -2.30 0.85 -7.74
N ALA A 190 -1.37 1.32 -8.55
CA ALA A 190 -1.50 2.57 -9.30
C ALA A 190 -2.59 2.52 -10.40
N VAL A 191 -3.14 1.35 -10.72
CA VAL A 191 -4.35 1.22 -11.56
C VAL A 191 -5.53 2.05 -11.03
N GLY A 192 -5.56 2.33 -9.72
CA GLY A 192 -6.55 3.23 -9.12
C GLY A 192 -6.56 4.63 -9.75
N PHE A 193 -5.41 5.13 -10.21
CA PHE A 193 -5.32 6.43 -10.91
C PHE A 193 -5.93 6.43 -12.31
N GLU A 194 -6.22 5.27 -12.89
CA GLU A 194 -6.77 5.14 -14.24
C GLU A 194 -8.31 5.06 -14.23
N ASP A 195 -8.95 5.08 -13.06
CA ASP A 195 -10.40 5.17 -12.96
C ASP A 195 -10.88 6.56 -13.43
N PRO A 196 -11.83 6.64 -14.39
CA PRO A 196 -12.27 7.93 -14.95
C PRO A 196 -12.96 8.85 -13.95
N ARG A 197 -13.31 8.36 -12.76
CA ARG A 197 -13.88 9.16 -11.67
C ARG A 197 -12.81 9.86 -10.82
N VAL A 198 -11.53 9.56 -11.03
CA VAL A 198 -10.42 10.12 -10.26
C VAL A 198 -9.97 11.45 -10.85
N ASP A 199 -9.90 12.46 -9.99
CA ASP A 199 -9.30 13.76 -10.28
C ASP A 199 -8.08 13.97 -9.36
N LEU A 200 -6.89 14.00 -9.96
CA LEU A 200 -5.61 14.08 -9.26
C LEU A 200 -5.16 15.53 -9.11
N HIS A 201 -5.01 15.96 -7.86
CA HIS A 201 -4.50 17.26 -7.46
C HIS A 201 -3.12 17.09 -6.83
N VAL A 202 -2.06 17.52 -7.52
CA VAL A 202 -0.71 17.53 -6.93
C VAL A 202 -0.53 18.81 -6.12
N GLY A 203 -0.43 18.70 -4.80
CA GLY A 203 -0.28 19.85 -3.91
C GLY A 203 -0.62 19.57 -2.45
N ASP A 204 -0.58 20.62 -1.63
CA ASP A 204 -0.89 20.55 -0.20
C ASP A 204 -2.40 20.37 0.04
N ALA A 205 -2.76 19.27 0.68
CA ALA A 205 -4.13 18.93 1.03
C ALA A 205 -4.79 19.93 2.00
N ILE A 206 -4.01 20.62 2.84
CA ILE A 206 -4.52 21.66 3.74
C ILE A 206 -5.03 22.84 2.89
N GLU A 207 -4.25 23.30 1.92
CA GLU A 207 -4.66 24.37 1.02
C GLU A 207 -5.83 23.92 0.13
N PHE A 208 -5.79 22.69 -0.37
CA PHE A 208 -6.90 22.11 -1.13
C PHE A 208 -8.22 22.14 -0.34
N LEU A 209 -8.20 21.67 0.92
CA LEU A 209 -9.37 21.64 1.79
C LEU A 209 -9.89 23.04 2.17
N ARG A 210 -9.02 24.05 2.30
CA ARG A 210 -9.45 25.43 2.56
C ARG A 210 -10.29 26.02 1.42
N HIS A 211 -10.05 25.57 0.19
CA HIS A 211 -10.79 26.02 -0.99
C HIS A 211 -11.98 25.09 -1.34
N ALA A 212 -12.10 23.95 -0.66
CA ALA A 212 -13.19 23.01 -0.89
C ALA A 212 -14.55 23.59 -0.45
N PRO A 213 -15.60 23.50 -1.29
CA PRO A 213 -16.95 23.92 -0.90
C PRO A 213 -17.45 23.16 0.33
N LYS A 214 -18.11 23.87 1.24
CA LYS A 214 -18.74 23.27 2.42
C LYS A 214 -19.78 22.22 1.98
N GLY A 215 -19.69 21.02 2.55
CA GLY A 215 -20.62 19.92 2.29
C GLY A 215 -20.41 19.21 0.95
N LYS A 216 -19.23 19.37 0.31
CA LYS A 216 -18.90 18.70 -0.96
C LYS A 216 -18.72 17.18 -0.82
N TYR A 217 -18.05 16.72 0.24
CA TYR A 217 -17.61 15.33 0.37
C TYR A 217 -18.51 14.53 1.31
N ASP A 218 -18.89 13.32 0.88
CA ASP A 218 -19.57 12.34 1.72
C ASP A 218 -18.60 11.64 2.67
N ALA A 219 -17.35 11.43 2.21
CA ALA A 219 -16.26 10.86 3.00
C ALA A 219 -14.93 11.53 2.64
N ILE A 220 -14.07 11.68 3.65
CA ILE A 220 -12.68 12.09 3.50
C ILE A 220 -11.82 10.98 4.13
N ILE A 221 -10.92 10.41 3.34
CA ILE A 221 -9.96 9.39 3.76
C ILE A 221 -8.59 10.05 3.82
N VAL A 222 -7.96 10.04 5.00
CA VAL A 222 -6.62 10.61 5.20
C VAL A 222 -5.62 9.46 5.26
N ASP A 223 -4.98 9.21 4.13
CA ASP A 223 -3.92 8.23 3.94
C ASP A 223 -2.57 8.94 3.91
N SER A 224 -2.22 9.55 5.03
CA SER A 224 -0.99 10.33 5.19
C SER A 224 0.13 9.46 5.77
N SER A 225 1.37 9.80 5.41
CA SER A 225 2.55 9.30 6.09
C SER A 225 2.58 9.74 7.57
N ASP A 226 3.45 9.10 8.33
CA ASP A 226 3.62 9.37 9.75
C ASP A 226 3.94 10.86 10.04
N PRO A 227 3.45 11.42 11.17
CA PRO A 227 3.86 12.74 11.63
C PRO A 227 5.28 12.67 12.20
N VAL A 228 6.28 12.51 11.33
CA VAL A 228 7.67 12.65 11.73
C VAL A 228 7.83 14.10 12.15
N LEU A 229 8.21 14.32 13.42
CA LEU A 229 8.41 15.64 14.06
C LEU A 229 8.79 16.66 13.01
N LEU A 230 7.80 17.50 12.65
CA LEU A 230 7.93 18.61 11.72
C LEU A 230 9.34 19.18 11.86
N LYS A 231 10.17 19.03 10.82
CA LYS A 231 11.18 20.06 10.58
C LYS A 231 10.34 21.30 10.39
N SER A 232 10.22 22.07 11.45
CA SER A 232 9.58 23.37 11.50
C SER A 232 9.91 24.12 10.21
N LEU A 233 8.94 24.16 9.30
CA LEU A 233 8.93 25.13 8.21
C LEU A 233 8.65 26.51 8.83
#